data_AF-A0A431VFL6-F1
#
_entry.id   AF-A0A431VFL6-F1
#
_cell.length_a   1.000
_cell.length_b   1.000
_cell.length_c   1.000
_cell.angle_alpha   90.00
_cell.angle_beta   90.00
_cell.angle_gamma   90.00
#
_symmetry.space_group_name_H-M   'P 1'
#
loop_
_entity.id
_entity.type
_entity.pdbx_description
1 polymer ?
#
loop_
_entity_poly.entity_id
_entity_poly.type
_entity_poly.pdbx_seq_one_letter_code
_entity_poly.pdbx_strand_id
1 'polypeptide(L)'
;LAAFDHRHIFLDPNPDAAASWAERNRLFALPRSSWADYDRSLLSPGGQIVERSAKSVELTPEVRACFGIEASHLAPAELMRRLLTAKVDLLWFGGIGTYIKESGETNAEAGDKANDALRVDGRDLRATVVGEGANLGATQRGRIEAARVGVRLNTDAIDNSAGVDTSDHEVNIKILLGDVVARGDMTVKQRDTLMASMTDEVAALVLADNYRQTQALTIAQSQGAALLEAQARFIRALEKAGRLNRAIEFLPNDEELAERMADRRGLTRPELAVLLAYAKITLYDDLLASDLPDDPAMAAELRAYFPVPLQEGQADAIARHRLRREIIATQATNGLVNRVGPTFVRDMMDKTGLAPADVARAYAITRDVFGLNTLWDVIDRLDNAVPAATQTALVLEIQTLVERAVGWFLAHGGHPLDVTAAIAAYRPAVDALTADLGQVLDGAEQARLAARAAIHTANGVPEALAHRIAALPVLAAAPDLARIANRTGQPVTAVAAVYVGLGRRFALDWLRDAALATRADSHWQKQAVAAIVDDLFAHQMELTVRVLTTDGPGADSAEARIRQWIAARRAAMERVEPLIAELRGQPAVDLPMLTVASRQLRGLTAER
;
A
#
# COMPACT_ATOMS: atom_id res chain seq x y z
N LEU A 1 11.71 -30.59 4.55
CA LEU A 1 11.45 -31.40 3.35
C LEU A 1 12.71 -31.57 2.50
N ALA A 2 13.17 -30.56 1.76
CA ALA A 2 14.39 -30.70 0.97
C ALA A 2 15.19 -29.39 0.87
N ALA A 3 16.48 -29.52 0.56
CA ALA A 3 17.36 -28.43 0.14
C ALA A 3 18.45 -29.01 -0.78
N PHE A 4 19.03 -28.19 -1.65
CA PHE A 4 20.22 -28.59 -2.40
C PHE A 4 21.18 -27.41 -2.56
N ASP A 5 22.47 -27.72 -2.65
CA ASP A 5 23.51 -26.74 -2.94
C ASP A 5 24.46 -27.26 -4.03
N HIS A 6 25.67 -26.73 -4.11
CA HIS A 6 26.68 -27.16 -5.07
C HIS A 6 27.32 -28.52 -4.73
N ARG A 7 27.11 -29.04 -3.51
CA ARG A 7 27.72 -30.26 -2.97
C ARG A 7 26.71 -31.37 -2.73
N HIS A 8 25.59 -31.08 -2.09
CA HIS A 8 24.67 -32.09 -1.56
C HIS A 8 23.21 -31.79 -1.90
N ILE A 9 22.40 -32.85 -1.86
CA ILE A 9 20.94 -32.80 -1.82
C ILE A 9 20.51 -33.36 -0.47
N PHE A 10 19.88 -32.51 0.35
CA PHE A 10 19.27 -32.85 1.63
C PHE A 10 17.82 -33.24 1.42
N LEU A 11 17.41 -34.40 1.92
CA LEU A 11 16.06 -34.94 1.85
C LEU A 11 15.62 -35.40 3.24
N ASP A 12 14.51 -34.86 3.72
CA ASP A 12 13.91 -35.24 5.00
C ASP A 12 12.38 -35.22 4.83
N PRO A 13 11.73 -36.38 4.61
CA PRO A 13 10.33 -36.44 4.20
C PRO A 13 9.34 -36.07 5.32
N ASN A 14 9.72 -36.24 6.59
CA ASN A 14 8.85 -35.94 7.74
C ASN A 14 9.66 -35.39 8.95
N PRO A 15 10.33 -34.24 8.81
CA PRO A 15 11.22 -33.69 9.84
C PRO A 15 10.48 -33.30 11.11
N ASP A 16 11.07 -33.53 12.27
CA ASP A 16 10.68 -32.82 13.48
C ASP A 16 11.13 -31.35 13.38
N ALA A 17 10.18 -30.42 13.32
CA ALA A 17 10.47 -29.02 13.04
C ALA A 17 11.36 -28.36 14.09
N ALA A 18 11.16 -28.68 15.37
CA ALA A 18 11.91 -28.07 16.47
C ALA A 18 13.36 -28.59 16.52
N ALA A 19 13.54 -29.91 16.45
CA ALA A 19 14.85 -30.54 16.43
C ALA A 19 15.65 -30.15 15.17
N SER A 20 14.99 -30.15 14.01
CA SER A 20 15.63 -29.75 12.75
C SER A 20 16.05 -28.29 12.74
N TRP A 21 15.27 -27.39 13.35
CA TRP A 21 15.66 -25.99 13.48
C TRP A 21 16.88 -25.82 14.38
N ALA A 22 16.91 -26.48 15.55
CA ALA A 22 18.05 -26.41 16.46
C ALA A 22 19.34 -26.89 15.78
N GLU A 23 19.27 -27.98 15.03
CA GLU A 23 20.42 -28.51 14.29
C GLU A 23 20.86 -27.60 13.14
N ARG A 24 19.92 -27.04 12.36
CA ARG A 24 20.25 -26.07 11.31
C ARG A 24 20.86 -24.79 11.88
N ASN A 25 20.41 -24.34 13.05
CA ASN A 25 21.00 -23.19 13.74
C ASN A 25 22.43 -23.50 14.23
N ARG A 26 22.68 -24.72 14.74
CA ARG A 26 24.04 -25.18 15.04
C ARG A 26 24.92 -25.16 13.79
N LEU A 27 24.44 -25.68 12.66
CA LEU A 27 25.16 -25.65 11.38
C LEU A 27 25.45 -24.22 10.89
N PHE A 28 24.50 -23.31 11.04
CA PHE A 28 24.68 -21.90 10.69
C PHE A 28 25.77 -21.22 11.53
N ALA A 29 25.86 -21.56 12.83
CA ALA A 29 26.86 -21.00 13.74
C ALA A 29 28.28 -21.57 13.55
N LEU A 30 28.47 -22.62 12.74
CA LEU A 30 29.79 -23.15 12.45
C LEU A 30 30.57 -22.18 11.53
N PRO A 31 31.90 -21.99 11.74
CA PRO A 31 32.72 -21.15 10.87
C PRO A 31 32.69 -21.59 9.40
N ARG A 32 32.53 -22.89 9.17
CA ARG A 32 32.27 -23.52 7.87
C ARG A 32 31.31 -24.67 8.09
N SER A 33 30.26 -24.75 7.29
CA SER A 33 29.30 -25.85 7.35
C SER A 33 28.88 -26.31 5.96
N SER A 34 28.35 -27.52 5.92
CA SER A 34 27.73 -28.16 4.78
C SER A 34 26.65 -29.12 5.27
N TRP A 35 25.80 -29.62 4.36
CA TRP A 35 24.84 -30.65 4.72
C TRP A 35 25.49 -31.95 5.23
N ALA A 36 26.77 -32.22 4.93
CA ALA A 36 27.47 -33.38 5.48
C ALA A 36 27.69 -33.27 7.00
N ASP A 37 27.67 -32.05 7.55
CA ASP A 37 27.85 -31.79 8.98
C ASP A 37 26.55 -31.96 9.78
N TYR A 38 25.40 -32.15 9.10
CA TYR A 38 24.09 -32.36 9.73
C TYR A 38 24.06 -33.70 10.47
N ASP A 39 23.58 -33.68 11.71
CA ASP A 39 23.39 -34.90 12.50
C ASP A 39 22.31 -35.78 11.87
N ARG A 40 22.75 -36.84 11.19
CA ARG A 40 21.88 -37.79 10.49
C ARG A 40 20.95 -38.55 11.43
N SER A 41 21.23 -38.62 12.73
CA SER A 41 20.33 -39.25 13.70
C SER A 41 19.02 -38.48 13.91
N LEU A 42 19.00 -37.20 13.50
CA LEU A 42 17.81 -36.33 13.54
C LEU A 42 16.98 -36.37 12.25
N LEU A 43 17.43 -37.09 11.22
CA LEU A 43 16.63 -37.29 10.01
C LEU A 43 15.43 -38.19 10.31
N SER A 44 14.27 -37.85 9.74
CA SER A 44 13.10 -38.73 9.83
C SER A 44 13.33 -40.07 9.09
N PRO A 45 12.51 -41.10 9.36
CA PRO A 45 12.57 -42.35 8.61
C PRO A 45 12.57 -42.11 7.08
N GLY A 46 13.55 -42.69 6.40
CA GLY A 46 13.75 -42.51 4.96
C GLY A 46 14.47 -41.22 4.54
N GLY A 47 14.83 -40.34 5.48
CA GLY A 47 15.65 -39.16 5.23
C GLY A 47 17.08 -39.50 4.82
N GLN A 48 17.66 -38.69 3.94
CA GLN A 48 19.00 -38.92 3.42
C GLN A 48 19.69 -37.63 2.95
N ILE A 49 21.02 -37.64 3.02
CA ILE A 49 21.89 -36.57 2.50
C ILE A 49 22.80 -37.22 1.47
N VAL A 50 22.68 -36.78 0.22
CA VAL A 50 23.33 -37.41 -0.93
C VAL A 50 24.23 -36.42 -1.66
N GLU A 51 25.34 -36.92 -2.21
CA GLU A 51 26.27 -36.15 -3.02
C GLU A 51 25.64 -35.74 -4.35
N ARG A 52 25.72 -34.46 -4.71
CA ARG A 52 25.26 -33.95 -6.00
C ARG A 52 26.06 -34.52 -7.17
N SER A 53 27.29 -34.99 -6.92
CA SER A 53 28.15 -35.63 -7.93
C SER A 53 27.84 -37.12 -8.16
N ALA A 54 26.90 -37.71 -7.40
CA ALA A 54 26.53 -39.12 -7.56
C ALA A 54 26.00 -39.41 -8.98
N LYS A 55 26.29 -40.59 -9.52
CA LYS A 55 25.78 -41.01 -10.83
C LYS A 55 24.27 -41.29 -10.80
N SER A 56 23.80 -41.78 -9.66
CA SER A 56 22.41 -42.16 -9.40
C SER A 56 22.16 -42.07 -7.91
N VAL A 57 20.94 -41.71 -7.53
CA VAL A 57 20.45 -41.62 -6.16
C VAL A 57 19.31 -42.62 -6.02
N GLU A 58 19.47 -43.61 -5.14
CA GLU A 58 18.38 -44.47 -4.70
C GLU A 58 17.46 -43.67 -3.76
N LEU A 59 16.16 -43.68 -4.06
CA LEU A 59 15.17 -42.93 -3.29
C LEU A 59 14.40 -43.88 -2.38
N THR A 60 14.34 -43.53 -1.11
CA THR A 60 13.53 -44.24 -0.11
C THR A 60 12.04 -44.15 -0.44
N PRO A 61 11.22 -45.14 -0.04
CA PRO A 61 9.76 -45.08 -0.21
C PRO A 61 9.15 -43.79 0.36
N GLU A 62 9.65 -43.30 1.50
CA GLU A 62 9.17 -42.10 2.18
C GLU A 62 9.44 -40.83 1.37
N VAL A 63 10.66 -40.67 0.83
CA VAL A 63 11.01 -39.54 -0.05
C VAL A 63 10.18 -39.57 -1.33
N ARG A 64 10.01 -40.76 -1.92
CA ARG A 64 9.17 -40.96 -3.11
C ARG A 64 7.73 -40.55 -2.86
N ALA A 65 7.15 -40.95 -1.73
CA ALA A 65 5.79 -40.56 -1.36
C ALA A 65 5.68 -39.05 -1.11
N CYS A 66 6.64 -38.46 -0.39
CA CYS A 66 6.68 -37.04 -0.05
C CYS A 66 6.66 -36.14 -1.29
N PHE A 67 7.46 -36.45 -2.31
CA PHE A 67 7.59 -35.64 -3.52
C PHE A 67 6.79 -36.16 -4.73
N GLY A 68 6.04 -37.25 -4.58
CA GLY A 68 5.27 -37.88 -5.66
C GLY A 68 6.15 -38.42 -6.79
N ILE A 69 7.25 -39.10 -6.44
CA ILE A 69 8.23 -39.65 -7.38
C ILE A 69 8.03 -41.16 -7.53
N GLU A 70 7.69 -41.61 -8.73
CA GLU A 70 7.49 -43.04 -9.01
C GLU A 70 8.82 -43.82 -9.17
N ALA A 71 9.87 -43.20 -9.71
CA ALA A 71 11.15 -43.87 -9.90
C ALA A 71 11.82 -44.20 -8.55
N SER A 72 12.45 -45.37 -8.46
CA SER A 72 13.29 -45.75 -7.31
C SER A 72 14.71 -45.19 -7.38
N HIS A 73 15.15 -44.79 -8.58
CA HIS A 73 16.49 -44.25 -8.83
C HIS A 73 16.39 -43.04 -9.76
N LEU A 74 17.09 -41.95 -9.43
CA LEU A 74 17.20 -40.77 -10.27
C LEU A 74 18.64 -40.25 -10.34
N ALA A 75 19.03 -39.67 -11.48
CA ALA A 75 20.22 -38.83 -11.51
C ALA A 75 19.99 -37.56 -10.65
N PRO A 76 21.01 -36.99 -9.99
CA PRO A 76 20.85 -35.81 -9.13
C PRO A 76 20.18 -34.61 -9.82
N ALA A 77 20.49 -34.39 -11.11
CA ALA A 77 19.88 -33.33 -11.90
C ALA A 77 18.36 -33.50 -12.04
N GLU A 78 17.92 -34.71 -12.35
CA GLU A 78 16.49 -35.02 -12.45
C GLU A 78 15.80 -34.95 -11.08
N LEU A 79 16.47 -35.40 -10.00
CA LEU A 79 15.94 -35.24 -8.65
C LEU A 79 15.73 -33.76 -8.30
N MET A 80 16.70 -32.88 -8.55
CA MET A 80 16.54 -31.44 -8.31
C MET A 80 15.41 -30.83 -9.13
N ARG A 81 15.20 -31.24 -10.38
CA ARG A 81 14.03 -30.83 -11.19
C ARG A 81 12.70 -31.25 -10.56
N ARG A 82 12.62 -32.46 -10.01
CA ARG A 82 11.43 -32.94 -9.28
C ARG A 82 11.19 -32.17 -8.00
N LEU A 83 12.25 -31.76 -7.30
CA LEU A 83 12.15 -30.91 -6.11
C LEU A 83 11.66 -29.49 -6.45
N LEU A 84 12.18 -28.88 -7.52
CA LEU A 84 11.74 -27.55 -7.99
C LEU A 84 10.25 -27.53 -8.38
N THR A 85 9.75 -28.65 -8.93
CA THR A 85 8.35 -28.82 -9.32
C THR A 85 7.53 -29.56 -8.26
N ALA A 86 8.02 -29.73 -7.04
CA ALA A 86 7.30 -30.45 -6.00
C ALA A 86 6.06 -29.68 -5.53
N LYS A 87 5.04 -30.41 -5.06
CA LYS A 87 3.88 -29.80 -4.40
C LYS A 87 4.26 -29.47 -2.96
N VAL A 88 4.56 -28.20 -2.69
CA VAL A 88 4.99 -27.70 -1.38
C VAL A 88 4.38 -26.34 -1.10
N ASP A 89 4.38 -25.90 0.16
CA ASP A 89 3.87 -24.56 0.50
C ASP A 89 4.86 -23.46 0.08
N LEU A 90 6.15 -23.69 0.26
CA LEU A 90 7.20 -22.71 -0.01
C LEU A 90 8.34 -23.32 -0.82
N LEU A 91 8.69 -22.66 -1.93
CA LEU A 91 9.96 -22.81 -2.63
C LEU A 91 10.80 -21.56 -2.38
N TRP A 92 12.01 -21.72 -1.83
CA TRP A 92 12.88 -20.61 -1.47
C TRP A 92 14.23 -20.68 -2.17
N PHE A 93 14.61 -19.63 -2.89
CA PHE A 93 15.91 -19.51 -3.53
C PHE A 93 16.88 -18.75 -2.64
N GLY A 94 17.79 -19.49 -1.98
CA GLY A 94 18.82 -18.92 -1.11
C GLY A 94 20.20 -18.75 -1.77
N GLY A 95 20.32 -19.02 -3.07
CA GLY A 95 21.58 -18.94 -3.81
C GLY A 95 21.34 -18.46 -5.24
N ILE A 96 22.41 -17.96 -5.88
CA ILE A 96 22.36 -17.40 -7.24
C ILE A 96 22.17 -18.52 -8.26
N GLY A 97 21.24 -18.34 -9.20
CA GLY A 97 21.06 -19.20 -10.36
C GLY A 97 19.66 -19.13 -10.95
N THR A 98 19.54 -19.15 -12.28
CA THR A 98 18.26 -19.05 -12.98
C THR A 98 17.64 -20.44 -13.16
N TYR A 99 16.80 -20.83 -12.19
CA TYR A 99 16.15 -22.15 -12.14
C TYR A 99 14.79 -22.21 -12.83
N ILE A 100 14.12 -21.08 -12.98
CA ILE A 100 12.79 -20.98 -13.59
C ILE A 100 12.85 -20.06 -14.80
N LYS A 101 12.23 -20.47 -15.91
CA LYS A 101 11.98 -19.63 -17.08
C LYS A 101 10.53 -19.75 -17.54
N GLU A 102 10.12 -18.94 -18.50
CA GLU A 102 8.87 -19.15 -19.22
C GLU A 102 9.03 -20.31 -20.23
N SER A 103 7.95 -21.05 -20.48
CA SER A 103 7.97 -22.15 -21.47
C SER A 103 8.34 -21.73 -22.90
N GLY A 104 8.12 -20.46 -23.26
CA GLY A 104 8.53 -19.90 -24.55
C GLY A 104 9.98 -19.41 -24.61
N GLU A 105 10.67 -19.29 -23.47
CA GLU A 105 12.09 -18.93 -23.43
C GLU A 105 12.98 -20.16 -23.65
N THR A 106 14.07 -19.98 -24.38
CA THR A 106 15.15 -20.95 -24.49
C THR A 106 16.07 -20.87 -23.27
N ASN A 107 16.80 -21.95 -23.01
CA ASN A 107 17.86 -21.95 -21.98
C ASN A 107 18.96 -20.91 -22.26
N ALA A 108 19.24 -20.61 -23.54
CA ALA A 108 20.22 -19.60 -23.93
C ALA A 108 19.77 -18.19 -23.54
N GLU A 109 18.48 -17.87 -23.71
CA GLU A 109 17.90 -16.58 -23.31
C GLU A 109 17.88 -16.39 -21.79
N ALA A 110 17.70 -17.47 -21.02
CA ALA A 110 17.76 -17.43 -19.55
C ALA A 110 19.16 -17.10 -18.98
N GLY A 111 20.22 -17.21 -19.80
CA GLY A 111 21.54 -16.65 -19.49
C GLY A 111 22.39 -17.43 -18.46
N ASP A 112 21.97 -18.62 -18.01
CA ASP A 112 22.67 -19.40 -16.98
C ASP A 112 22.89 -20.87 -17.38
N LYS A 113 24.00 -21.12 -18.06
CA LYS A 113 24.34 -22.48 -18.54
C LYS A 113 24.51 -23.50 -17.42
N ALA A 114 24.89 -23.08 -16.22
CA ALA A 114 25.15 -24.01 -15.11
C ALA A 114 23.87 -24.72 -14.64
N ASN A 115 22.72 -24.08 -14.84
CA ASN A 115 21.41 -24.60 -14.44
C ASN A 115 20.56 -25.10 -15.62
N ASP A 116 21.08 -25.15 -16.86
CA ASP A 116 20.32 -25.61 -18.04
C ASP A 116 19.69 -27.00 -17.86
N ALA A 117 20.42 -27.93 -17.23
CA ALA A 117 19.96 -29.29 -16.98
C ALA A 117 18.97 -29.39 -15.81
N LEU A 118 18.80 -28.33 -15.03
CA LEU A 118 17.93 -28.26 -13.84
C LEU A 118 16.72 -27.35 -14.06
N ARG A 119 16.76 -26.50 -15.08
CA ARG A 119 15.76 -25.46 -15.30
C ARG A 119 14.38 -26.06 -15.58
N VAL A 120 13.36 -25.42 -15.03
CA VAL A 120 11.95 -25.78 -15.18
C VAL A 120 11.16 -24.58 -15.70
N ASP A 121 9.97 -24.85 -16.25
CA ASP A 121 9.08 -23.79 -16.70
C ASP A 121 8.21 -23.30 -15.53
N GLY A 122 7.89 -22.01 -15.51
CA GLY A 122 7.06 -21.39 -14.47
C GLY A 122 5.68 -22.03 -14.35
N ARG A 123 5.10 -22.47 -15.48
CA ARG A 123 3.82 -23.21 -15.52
C ARG A 123 3.86 -24.58 -14.83
N ASP A 124 5.05 -25.17 -14.66
CA ASP A 124 5.22 -26.50 -14.06
C ASP A 124 5.39 -26.43 -12.54
N LEU A 125 5.48 -25.22 -11.98
CA LEU A 125 5.60 -25.02 -10.54
C LEU A 125 4.31 -25.42 -9.83
N ARG A 126 4.48 -26.14 -8.71
CA ARG A 126 3.39 -26.58 -7.84
C ARG A 126 3.54 -26.07 -6.41
N ALA A 127 4.46 -25.14 -6.19
CA ALA A 127 4.62 -24.45 -4.91
C ALA A 127 3.50 -23.42 -4.73
N THR A 128 2.99 -23.27 -3.51
CA THR A 128 2.00 -22.23 -3.20
C THR A 128 2.62 -20.84 -3.23
N VAL A 129 3.82 -20.71 -2.66
CA VAL A 129 4.61 -19.47 -2.59
C VAL A 129 6.03 -19.73 -3.11
N VAL A 130 6.57 -18.80 -3.88
CA VAL A 130 7.99 -18.75 -4.25
C VAL A 130 8.59 -17.47 -3.67
N GLY A 131 9.70 -17.61 -2.95
CA GLY A 131 10.50 -16.49 -2.44
C GLY A 131 11.91 -16.51 -3.03
N GLU A 132 12.38 -15.35 -3.49
CA GLU A 132 13.71 -15.16 -4.06
C GLU A 132 14.64 -14.41 -3.11
N GLY A 133 15.19 -15.11 -2.12
CA GLY A 133 16.17 -14.55 -1.17
C GLY A 133 17.54 -14.24 -1.79
N ALA A 134 17.81 -14.72 -3.01
CA ALA A 134 18.97 -14.39 -3.82
C ALA A 134 18.53 -13.82 -5.18
N ASN A 135 19.45 -13.19 -5.89
CA ASN A 135 19.16 -12.62 -7.21
C ASN A 135 19.02 -13.71 -8.28
N LEU A 136 18.12 -13.46 -9.23
CA LEU A 136 17.93 -14.19 -10.47
C LEU A 136 17.52 -15.67 -10.29
N GLY A 137 16.69 -15.98 -9.29
CA GLY A 137 16.11 -17.33 -9.13
C GLY A 137 15.24 -17.76 -10.33
N ALA A 138 14.57 -16.78 -10.94
CA ALA A 138 13.71 -16.93 -12.11
C ALA A 138 13.95 -15.82 -13.14
N THR A 139 13.72 -16.09 -14.43
CA THR A 139 13.54 -15.03 -15.42
C THR A 139 12.26 -14.25 -15.13
N GLN A 140 12.16 -12.99 -15.56
CA GLN A 140 10.95 -12.19 -15.37
C GLN A 140 9.73 -12.83 -16.03
N ARG A 141 9.86 -13.37 -17.25
CA ARG A 141 8.77 -14.07 -17.93
C ARG A 141 8.39 -15.36 -17.20
N GLY A 142 9.36 -16.08 -16.64
CA GLY A 142 9.12 -17.26 -15.79
C GLY A 142 8.30 -16.93 -14.54
N ARG A 143 8.57 -15.78 -13.90
CA ARG A 143 7.77 -15.29 -12.77
C ARG A 143 6.33 -15.00 -13.19
N ILE A 144 6.15 -14.34 -14.33
CA ILE A 144 4.83 -14.01 -14.87
C ILE A 144 4.05 -15.29 -15.22
N GLU A 145 4.70 -16.29 -15.83
CA GLU A 145 4.08 -17.58 -16.15
C GLU A 145 3.63 -18.33 -14.88
N ALA A 146 4.50 -18.39 -13.86
CA ALA A 146 4.17 -18.97 -12.56
C ALA A 146 2.99 -18.25 -11.88
N ALA A 147 3.00 -16.91 -11.90
CA ALA A 147 1.91 -16.11 -11.34
C ALA A 147 0.56 -16.39 -12.03
N ARG A 148 0.57 -16.59 -13.36
CA ARG A 148 -0.64 -16.88 -14.16
C ARG A 148 -1.26 -18.24 -13.83
N VAL A 149 -0.48 -19.21 -13.34
CA VAL A 149 -0.99 -20.51 -12.88
C VAL A 149 -1.29 -20.56 -11.38
N GLY A 150 -1.22 -19.41 -10.69
CA GLY A 150 -1.66 -19.27 -9.30
C GLY A 150 -0.54 -19.36 -8.24
N VAL A 151 0.72 -19.43 -8.65
CA VAL A 151 1.86 -19.34 -7.72
C VAL A 151 1.95 -17.91 -7.18
N ARG A 152 2.13 -17.75 -5.86
CA ARG A 152 2.33 -16.44 -5.23
C ARG A 152 3.82 -16.11 -5.17
N LEU A 153 4.22 -15.05 -5.85
CA LEU A 153 5.62 -14.62 -5.89
C LEU A 153 5.75 -13.13 -6.25
N ASN A 154 6.85 -12.52 -5.82
CA ASN A 154 7.28 -11.20 -6.26
C ASN A 154 8.47 -11.33 -7.21
N THR A 155 9.25 -10.26 -7.38
CA THR A 155 10.60 -10.32 -7.94
C THR A 155 11.62 -10.43 -6.81
N ASP A 156 12.81 -10.93 -7.12
CA ASP A 156 13.98 -10.92 -6.23
C ASP A 156 14.24 -9.55 -5.59
N ALA A 157 14.15 -8.46 -6.36
CA ALA A 157 14.33 -7.10 -5.86
C ALA A 157 13.34 -6.68 -4.74
N ILE A 158 12.22 -7.41 -4.58
CA ILE A 158 11.28 -7.22 -3.47
C ILE A 158 11.61 -8.17 -2.31
N ASP A 159 11.94 -9.42 -2.61
CA ASP A 159 12.10 -10.47 -1.59
C ASP A 159 13.47 -10.40 -0.89
N ASN A 160 14.50 -9.81 -1.51
CA ASN A 160 15.85 -9.71 -0.97
C ASN A 160 16.32 -8.27 -0.65
N SER A 161 15.44 -7.28 -0.72
CA SER A 161 15.80 -5.86 -0.54
C SER A 161 16.35 -5.51 0.84
N ALA A 162 16.07 -6.31 1.87
CA ALA A 162 16.55 -6.07 3.23
C ALA A 162 18.08 -5.96 3.34
N GLY A 163 18.83 -6.64 2.48
CA GLY A 163 20.31 -6.56 2.47
C GLY A 163 20.81 -5.17 2.04
N VAL A 164 20.20 -4.58 1.01
CA VAL A 164 20.53 -3.23 0.54
C VAL A 164 20.09 -2.18 1.55
N ASP A 165 18.89 -2.34 2.10
CA ASP A 165 18.31 -1.45 3.11
C ASP A 165 19.15 -1.41 4.41
N THR A 166 19.59 -2.58 4.88
CA THR A 166 20.52 -2.67 6.03
C THR A 166 21.82 -1.90 5.75
N SER A 167 22.36 -2.03 4.53
CA SER A 167 23.57 -1.31 4.14
C SER A 167 23.35 0.21 4.08
N ASP A 168 22.18 0.66 3.64
CA ASP A 168 21.84 2.09 3.61
C ASP A 168 21.84 2.69 5.01
N HIS A 169 21.13 2.05 5.95
CA HIS A 169 21.13 2.45 7.36
C HIS A 169 22.54 2.44 7.97
N GLU A 170 23.32 1.38 7.73
CA GLU A 170 24.68 1.27 8.25
C GLU A 170 25.59 2.41 7.75
N VAL A 171 25.54 2.71 6.45
CA VAL A 171 26.34 3.78 5.84
C VAL A 171 25.92 5.14 6.36
N ASN A 172 24.62 5.44 6.44
CA ASN A 172 24.13 6.73 6.92
C ASN A 172 24.44 6.93 8.41
N ILE A 173 24.34 5.90 9.25
CA ILE A 173 24.78 5.95 10.65
C ILE A 173 26.30 6.21 10.75
N LYS A 174 27.11 5.56 9.90
CA LYS A 174 28.57 5.78 9.86
C LYS A 174 28.93 7.21 9.44
N ILE A 175 28.21 7.78 8.46
CA ILE A 175 28.40 9.17 8.02
C ILE A 175 28.06 10.12 9.17
N LEU A 176 26.91 9.92 9.82
CA LEU A 176 26.46 10.72 10.97
C LEU A 176 27.50 10.69 12.10
N LEU A 177 27.85 9.52 12.61
CA LEU A 177 28.78 9.38 13.72
C LEU A 177 30.22 9.74 13.34
N GLY A 178 30.56 9.68 12.05
CA GLY A 178 31.82 10.20 11.51
C GLY A 178 31.98 11.71 11.75
N ASP A 179 30.93 12.51 11.54
CA ASP A 179 30.94 13.95 11.85
C ASP A 179 31.13 14.20 13.36
N VAL A 180 30.39 13.45 14.20
CA VAL A 180 30.47 13.57 15.68
C VAL A 180 31.89 13.27 16.18
N VAL A 181 32.52 12.21 15.68
CA VAL A 181 33.90 11.86 16.03
C VAL A 181 34.89 12.90 15.52
N ALA A 182 34.70 13.41 14.29
CA ALA A 182 35.58 14.42 13.72
C ALA A 182 35.54 15.75 14.49
N ARG A 183 34.41 16.07 15.13
CA ARG A 183 34.25 17.24 16.01
C ARG A 183 34.83 17.05 17.41
N GLY A 184 35.19 15.82 17.78
CA GLY A 184 35.76 15.49 19.09
C GLY A 184 34.72 15.18 20.17
N ASP A 185 33.43 15.12 19.82
CA ASP A 185 32.33 14.88 20.76
C ASP A 185 32.18 13.38 21.12
N MET A 186 32.84 12.49 20.39
CA MET A 186 32.83 11.05 20.61
C MET A 186 34.15 10.40 20.18
N THR A 187 34.60 9.37 20.92
CA THR A 187 35.74 8.54 20.51
C THR A 187 35.32 7.40 19.56
N VAL A 188 36.27 6.85 18.80
CA VAL A 188 36.00 5.67 17.93
C VAL A 188 35.44 4.48 18.72
N LYS A 189 35.98 4.22 19.92
CA LYS A 189 35.50 3.11 20.77
C LYS A 189 34.05 3.31 21.23
N GLN A 190 33.65 4.54 21.55
CA GLN A 190 32.26 4.86 21.90
C GLN A 190 31.34 4.70 20.70
N ARG A 191 31.77 5.13 19.50
CA ARG A 191 31.04 4.94 18.24
C ARG A 191 30.76 3.46 17.96
N ASP A 192 31.79 2.61 18.04
CA ASP A 192 31.64 1.18 17.74
C ASP A 192 30.69 0.50 18.75
N THR A 193 30.77 0.89 20.02
CA THR A 193 29.85 0.41 21.06
C THR A 193 28.41 0.83 20.78
N LEU A 194 28.19 2.10 20.40
CA LEU A 194 26.88 2.63 20.06
C LEU A 194 26.31 1.94 18.81
N MET A 195 27.11 1.76 17.76
CA MET A 195 26.72 1.05 16.55
C MET A 195 26.25 -0.38 16.84
N ALA A 196 27.02 -1.13 17.63
CA ALA A 196 26.63 -2.48 18.04
C ALA A 196 25.34 -2.51 18.87
N SER A 197 25.09 -1.48 19.69
CA SER A 197 23.87 -1.43 20.51
C SER A 197 22.58 -1.19 19.72
N MET A 198 22.67 -0.74 18.46
CA MET A 198 21.51 -0.40 17.62
C MET A 198 21.10 -1.51 16.65
N THR A 199 21.78 -2.67 16.65
CA THR A 199 21.57 -3.73 15.64
C THR A 199 20.11 -4.18 15.54
N ASP A 200 19.46 -4.46 16.67
CA ASP A 200 18.07 -4.96 16.67
C ASP A 200 17.08 -3.89 16.18
N GLU A 201 17.34 -2.62 16.47
CA GLU A 201 16.49 -1.52 16.05
C GLU A 201 16.65 -1.22 14.55
N VAL A 202 17.88 -1.26 14.01
CA VAL A 202 18.11 -1.18 12.57
C VAL A 202 17.40 -2.32 11.84
N ALA A 203 17.48 -3.55 12.38
CA ALA A 203 16.75 -4.68 11.82
C ALA A 203 15.22 -4.44 11.83
N ALA A 204 14.66 -3.85 12.89
CA ALA A 204 13.25 -3.52 12.95
C ALA A 204 12.84 -2.44 11.93
N LEU A 205 13.66 -1.42 11.71
CA LEU A 205 13.43 -0.38 10.70
C LEU A 205 13.42 -0.98 9.28
N VAL A 206 14.42 -1.81 8.97
CA VAL A 206 14.53 -2.52 7.69
C VAL A 206 13.31 -3.42 7.46
N LEU A 207 12.94 -4.23 8.45
CA LEU A 207 11.77 -5.12 8.34
C LEU A 207 10.48 -4.34 8.14
N ALA A 208 10.33 -3.17 8.79
CA ALA A 208 9.15 -2.32 8.61
C ALA A 208 9.04 -1.74 7.19
N ASP A 209 10.14 -1.32 6.56
CA ASP A 209 10.11 -0.84 5.18
C ASP A 209 9.76 -1.96 4.19
N ASN A 210 10.41 -3.12 4.33
CA ASN A 210 10.17 -4.29 3.48
C ASN A 210 8.74 -4.85 3.63
N TYR A 211 8.18 -4.83 4.85
CA TYR A 211 6.79 -5.20 5.09
C TYR A 211 5.82 -4.28 4.33
N ARG A 212 6.03 -2.96 4.40
CA ARG A 212 5.16 -1.99 3.72
C ARG A 212 5.26 -2.09 2.19
N GLN A 213 6.45 -2.36 1.66
CA GLN A 213 6.64 -2.56 0.22
C GLN A 213 5.87 -3.78 -0.30
N THR A 214 5.92 -4.91 0.40
CA THR A 214 5.18 -6.11 0.01
C THR A 214 3.67 -5.95 0.21
N GLN A 215 3.24 -5.21 1.24
CA GLN A 215 1.84 -4.82 1.45
C GLN A 215 1.32 -3.98 0.27
N ALA A 216 2.09 -3.00 -0.22
CA ALA A 216 1.69 -2.17 -1.37
C ALA A 216 1.34 -3.00 -2.61
N LEU A 217 2.11 -4.07 -2.88
CA LEU A 217 1.84 -5.01 -3.97
C LEU A 217 0.56 -5.82 -3.74
N THR A 218 0.29 -6.22 -2.50
CA THR A 218 -0.95 -6.91 -2.13
C THR A 218 -2.18 -6.03 -2.36
N ILE A 219 -2.12 -4.76 -1.94
CA ILE A 219 -3.22 -3.80 -2.15
C ILE A 219 -3.41 -3.48 -3.64
N ALA A 220 -2.32 -3.33 -4.40
CA ALA A 220 -2.42 -3.11 -5.84
C ALA A 220 -3.01 -4.34 -6.57
N GLN A 221 -2.61 -5.55 -6.18
CA GLN A 221 -3.11 -6.80 -6.76
C GLN A 221 -4.60 -7.00 -6.46
N SER A 222 -5.07 -6.68 -5.25
CA SER A 222 -6.48 -6.89 -4.86
C SER A 222 -7.45 -6.02 -5.65
N GLN A 223 -6.99 -4.88 -6.19
CA GLN A 223 -7.79 -4.01 -7.06
C GLN A 223 -7.91 -4.55 -8.49
N GLY A 224 -6.99 -5.43 -8.90
CA GLY A 224 -7.05 -6.17 -10.17
C GLY A 224 -7.27 -5.26 -11.39
N ALA A 225 -8.28 -5.60 -12.20
CA ALA A 225 -8.59 -4.88 -13.43
C ALA A 225 -9.03 -3.42 -13.21
N ALA A 226 -9.57 -3.07 -12.03
CA ALA A 226 -10.01 -1.69 -11.77
C ALA A 226 -8.85 -0.68 -11.85
N LEU A 227 -7.64 -1.13 -11.49
CA LEU A 227 -6.41 -0.32 -11.48
C LEU A 227 -5.64 -0.38 -12.80
N LEU A 228 -5.95 -1.33 -13.70
CA LEU A 228 -5.18 -1.59 -14.92
C LEU A 228 -5.09 -0.37 -15.84
N GLU A 229 -6.15 0.43 -15.92
CA GLU A 229 -6.17 1.61 -16.78
C GLU A 229 -5.25 2.72 -16.25
N ALA A 230 -5.20 2.93 -14.94
CA ALA A 230 -4.27 3.87 -14.33
C ALA A 230 -2.82 3.39 -14.53
N GLN A 231 -2.57 2.08 -14.39
CA GLN A 231 -1.27 1.47 -14.65
C GLN A 231 -0.84 1.64 -16.11
N ALA A 232 -1.74 1.41 -17.07
CA ALA A 232 -1.47 1.59 -18.50
C ALA A 232 -1.11 3.05 -18.83
N ARG A 233 -1.83 4.03 -18.27
CA ARG A 233 -1.50 5.45 -18.44
C ARG A 233 -0.16 5.79 -17.79
N PHE A 234 0.14 5.23 -16.62
CA PHE A 234 1.41 5.43 -15.95
C PHE A 234 2.59 4.87 -16.77
N ILE A 235 2.47 3.65 -17.30
CA ILE A 235 3.45 3.05 -18.23
C ILE A 235 3.72 4.00 -19.41
N ARG A 236 2.66 4.46 -20.09
CA ARG A 236 2.79 5.37 -21.25
C ARG A 236 3.43 6.70 -20.86
N ALA A 237 3.12 7.23 -19.69
CA ALA A 237 3.72 8.47 -19.19
C ALA A 237 5.23 8.30 -18.95
N LEU A 238 5.65 7.19 -18.35
CA LEU A 238 7.06 6.87 -18.13
C LEU A 238 7.81 6.66 -19.45
N GLU A 239 7.22 5.97 -20.43
CA GLU A 239 7.80 5.80 -21.77
C GLU A 239 7.95 7.14 -22.49
N LYS A 240 6.93 7.99 -22.46
CA LYS A 240 6.99 9.33 -23.05
C LYS A 240 8.08 10.20 -22.42
N ALA A 241 8.34 10.01 -21.12
CA ALA A 241 9.41 10.69 -20.40
C ALA A 241 10.79 10.04 -20.62
N GLY A 242 10.89 8.95 -21.38
CA GLY A 242 12.14 8.21 -21.59
C GLY A 242 12.65 7.48 -20.35
N ARG A 243 11.79 7.29 -19.33
CA ARG A 243 12.16 6.67 -18.04
C ARG A 243 11.90 5.17 -18.02
N LEU A 244 11.05 4.65 -18.91
CA LEU A 244 10.68 3.24 -18.99
C LEU A 244 10.80 2.75 -20.43
N ASN A 245 11.25 1.51 -20.60
CA ASN A 245 11.07 0.74 -21.82
C ASN A 245 10.33 -0.56 -21.47
N ARG A 246 9.03 -0.61 -21.78
CA ARG A 246 8.18 -1.71 -21.35
C ARG A 246 8.61 -3.08 -21.89
N ALA A 247 9.26 -3.11 -23.07
CA ALA A 247 9.74 -4.35 -23.68
C ALA A 247 10.95 -4.95 -22.95
N ILE A 248 11.84 -4.11 -22.41
CA ILE A 248 12.98 -4.55 -21.58
C ILE A 248 12.49 -5.10 -20.24
N GLU A 249 11.46 -4.47 -19.68
CA GLU A 249 10.89 -4.85 -18.38
C GLU A 249 9.83 -5.96 -18.47
N PHE A 250 9.56 -6.47 -19.67
CA PHE A 250 8.55 -7.50 -19.94
C PHE A 250 7.14 -7.11 -19.45
N LEU A 251 6.80 -5.82 -19.53
CA LEU A 251 5.47 -5.30 -19.26
C LEU A 251 4.59 -5.42 -20.52
N PRO A 252 3.26 -5.59 -20.37
CA PRO A 252 2.36 -5.81 -21.49
C PRO A 252 2.31 -4.60 -22.44
N ASN A 253 2.20 -4.90 -23.73
CA ASN A 253 1.96 -3.88 -24.75
C ASN A 253 0.50 -3.39 -24.75
N ASP A 254 0.18 -2.42 -25.61
CA ASP A 254 -1.17 -1.82 -25.62
C ASP A 254 -2.26 -2.81 -26.06
N GLU A 255 -1.95 -3.78 -26.92
CA GLU A 255 -2.88 -4.83 -27.35
C GLU A 255 -3.17 -5.79 -26.17
N GLU A 256 -2.14 -6.27 -25.49
CA GLU A 256 -2.27 -7.18 -24.34
C GLU A 256 -2.97 -6.49 -23.16
N LEU A 257 -2.72 -5.19 -22.93
CA LEU A 257 -3.44 -4.40 -21.94
C LEU A 257 -4.94 -4.29 -22.27
N ALA A 258 -5.28 -4.09 -23.56
CA ALA A 258 -6.67 -4.01 -24.00
C ALA A 258 -7.39 -5.36 -23.85
N GLU A 259 -6.73 -6.46 -24.21
CA GLU A 259 -7.25 -7.83 -24.00
C GLU A 259 -7.48 -8.13 -22.52
N ARG A 260 -6.50 -7.82 -21.66
CA ARG A 260 -6.65 -8.00 -20.20
C ARG A 260 -7.80 -7.17 -19.63
N MET A 261 -8.00 -5.95 -20.12
CA MET A 261 -9.14 -5.12 -19.72
C MET A 261 -10.48 -5.77 -20.10
N ALA A 262 -10.60 -6.28 -21.33
CA ALA A 262 -11.79 -6.98 -21.80
C ALA A 262 -12.08 -8.24 -20.96
N ASP A 263 -11.04 -8.98 -20.58
CA ASP A 263 -11.12 -10.18 -19.75
C ASP A 263 -11.22 -9.90 -18.24
N ARG A 264 -11.19 -8.62 -17.83
CA ARG A 264 -11.13 -8.20 -16.42
C ARG A 264 -9.96 -8.83 -15.63
N ARG A 265 -8.81 -8.94 -16.27
CA ARG A 265 -7.55 -9.39 -15.66
C ARG A 265 -6.65 -8.19 -15.35
N GLY A 266 -6.05 -8.15 -14.17
CA GLY A 266 -5.06 -7.14 -13.80
C GLY A 266 -3.63 -7.52 -14.21
N LEU A 267 -2.66 -6.72 -13.78
CA LEU A 267 -1.25 -7.12 -13.80
C LEU A 267 -0.97 -8.18 -12.72
N THR A 268 -0.01 -9.07 -13.00
CA THR A 268 0.52 -10.04 -12.03
C THR A 268 1.43 -9.35 -11.02
N ARG A 269 1.69 -9.97 -9.85
CA ARG A 269 2.58 -9.39 -8.83
C ARG A 269 3.99 -9.06 -9.35
N PRO A 270 4.66 -9.90 -10.17
CA PRO A 270 5.95 -9.55 -10.75
C PRO A 270 5.91 -8.31 -11.66
N GLU A 271 4.82 -8.11 -12.41
CA GLU A 271 4.62 -6.90 -13.22
C GLU A 271 4.34 -5.68 -12.31
N LEU A 272 3.56 -5.85 -11.24
CA LEU A 272 3.32 -4.79 -10.25
C LEU A 272 4.59 -4.39 -9.50
N ALA A 273 5.49 -5.33 -9.21
CA ALA A 273 6.78 -5.07 -8.57
C ALA A 273 7.66 -4.14 -9.41
N VAL A 274 7.69 -4.37 -10.74
CA VAL A 274 8.35 -3.47 -11.68
C VAL A 274 7.74 -2.08 -11.62
N LEU A 275 6.41 -1.95 -11.74
CA LEU A 275 5.75 -0.63 -11.68
C LEU A 275 5.96 0.09 -10.35
N LEU A 276 5.99 -0.65 -9.24
CA LEU A 276 6.28 -0.09 -7.92
C LEU A 276 7.70 0.50 -7.86
N ALA A 277 8.69 -0.22 -8.39
CA ALA A 277 10.06 0.25 -8.46
C ALA A 277 10.18 1.52 -9.31
N TYR A 278 9.56 1.54 -10.49
CA TYR A 278 9.54 2.74 -11.33
C TYR A 278 8.82 3.91 -10.67
N ALA A 279 7.70 3.68 -9.96
CA ALA A 279 7.03 4.73 -9.20
C ALA A 279 7.93 5.36 -8.14
N LYS A 280 8.70 4.53 -7.40
CA LYS A 280 9.65 5.01 -6.40
C LYS A 280 10.83 5.76 -7.01
N ILE A 281 11.51 5.16 -7.99
CA ILE A 281 12.65 5.80 -8.68
C ILE A 281 12.21 7.15 -9.24
N THR A 282 11.04 7.17 -9.88
CA THR A 282 10.59 8.38 -10.56
C THR A 282 10.24 9.50 -9.62
N LEU A 283 9.47 9.19 -8.58
CA LEU A 283 9.12 10.14 -7.54
C LEU A 283 10.34 10.60 -6.74
N TYR A 284 11.28 9.71 -6.41
CA TYR A 284 12.49 10.06 -5.69
C TYR A 284 13.28 11.16 -6.40
N ASP A 285 13.56 11.00 -7.69
CA ASP A 285 14.29 12.02 -8.47
C ASP A 285 13.54 13.35 -8.48
N ASP A 286 12.22 13.31 -8.69
CA ASP A 286 11.37 14.50 -8.77
C ASP A 286 11.31 15.23 -7.41
N LEU A 287 11.24 14.49 -6.29
CA LEU A 287 11.25 15.06 -4.95
C LEU A 287 12.64 15.59 -4.56
N LEU A 288 13.71 14.87 -4.86
CA LEU A 288 15.07 15.29 -4.57
C LEU A 288 15.44 16.60 -5.29
N ALA A 289 14.94 16.77 -6.53
CA ALA A 289 15.11 17.98 -7.31
C ALA A 289 14.24 19.17 -6.85
N SER A 290 13.28 18.93 -5.96
CA SER A 290 12.36 19.96 -5.44
C SER A 290 12.88 20.64 -4.17
N ASP A 291 12.07 21.53 -3.60
CA ASP A 291 12.30 22.16 -2.29
C ASP A 291 11.71 21.36 -1.12
N LEU A 292 11.00 20.25 -1.38
CA LEU A 292 10.44 19.39 -0.33
C LEU A 292 11.50 18.96 0.70
N PRO A 293 12.70 18.49 0.31
CA PRO A 293 13.69 18.04 1.27
C PRO A 293 14.30 19.14 2.15
N ASP A 294 14.06 20.42 1.82
CA ASP A 294 14.50 21.55 2.65
C ASP A 294 13.40 22.11 3.55
N ASP A 295 12.15 21.63 3.40
CA ASP A 295 11.06 22.10 4.24
C ASP A 295 11.30 21.70 5.71
N PRO A 296 11.24 22.66 6.66
CA PRO A 296 11.37 22.36 8.08
C PRO A 296 10.40 21.29 8.60
N ALA A 297 9.23 21.13 7.98
CA ALA A 297 8.27 20.09 8.30
C ALA A 297 8.83 18.68 8.10
N MET A 298 9.81 18.49 7.20
CA MET A 298 10.44 17.19 6.93
C MET A 298 11.51 16.79 7.96
N ALA A 299 11.79 17.64 8.94
CA ALA A 299 12.78 17.34 9.98
C ALA A 299 12.38 16.12 10.84
N ALA A 300 11.08 15.90 11.01
CA ALA A 300 10.56 14.74 11.73
C ALA A 300 10.83 13.44 10.96
N GLU A 301 10.61 13.43 9.64
CA GLU A 301 10.93 12.31 8.76
C GLU A 301 12.43 11.98 8.76
N LEU A 302 13.28 13.00 8.68
CA LEU A 302 14.74 12.81 8.76
C LEU A 302 15.16 12.18 10.08
N ARG A 303 14.57 12.63 11.20
CA ARG A 303 14.86 12.07 12.51
C ARG A 303 14.37 10.63 12.64
N ALA A 304 13.17 10.33 12.14
CA ALA A 304 12.55 9.01 12.22
C ALA A 304 13.29 7.93 11.42
N TYR A 305 14.11 8.33 10.42
CA TYR A 305 14.99 7.41 9.71
C TYR A 305 16.06 6.77 10.62
N PHE A 306 16.55 7.51 11.61
CA PHE A 306 17.62 7.01 12.49
C PHE A 306 17.05 6.24 13.70
N PRO A 307 17.76 5.21 14.20
CA PRO A 307 17.44 4.57 15.48
C PRO A 307 17.29 5.57 16.64
N VAL A 308 16.36 5.31 17.57
CA VAL A 308 16.03 6.12 18.74
C VAL A 308 17.26 6.57 19.54
N PRO A 309 18.29 5.73 19.80
CA PRO A 309 19.51 6.18 20.48
C PRO A 309 20.20 7.39 19.82
N LEU A 310 20.10 7.52 18.48
CA LEU A 310 20.66 8.66 17.74
C LEU A 310 19.71 9.85 17.71
N GLN A 311 18.40 9.59 17.70
CA GLN A 311 17.38 10.64 17.62
C GLN A 311 17.48 11.66 18.75
N GLU A 312 17.75 11.22 19.97
CA GLU A 312 17.89 12.10 21.14
C GLU A 312 19.35 12.54 21.34
N GLY A 313 20.29 11.60 21.27
CA GLY A 313 21.70 11.86 21.57
C GLY A 313 22.46 12.62 20.48
N GLN A 314 21.95 12.67 19.25
CA GLN A 314 22.66 13.20 18.08
C GLN A 314 21.78 14.09 17.19
N ALA A 315 20.73 14.72 17.74
CA ALA A 315 19.77 15.53 16.97
C ALA A 315 20.43 16.63 16.11
N ASP A 316 21.43 17.34 16.67
CA ASP A 316 22.18 18.37 15.95
C ASP A 316 23.02 17.82 14.80
N ALA A 317 23.58 16.62 14.96
CA ALA A 317 24.32 15.94 13.90
C ALA A 317 23.36 15.46 12.81
N ILE A 318 22.16 14.97 13.17
CA ILE A 318 21.11 14.55 12.23
C ILE A 318 20.68 15.75 11.37
N ALA A 319 20.42 16.91 11.99
CA ALA A 319 20.01 18.12 11.26
C ALA A 319 21.07 18.60 10.24
N ARG A 320 22.35 18.32 10.51
CA ARG A 320 23.47 18.66 9.61
C ARG A 320 23.93 17.49 8.74
N HIS A 321 23.20 16.37 8.71
CA HIS A 321 23.61 15.19 7.97
C HIS A 321 23.87 15.51 6.50
N ARG A 322 25.01 15.04 5.97
CA ARG A 322 25.45 15.39 4.61
C ARG A 322 24.48 14.92 3.53
N LEU A 323 23.78 13.82 3.78
CA LEU A 323 22.77 13.24 2.88
C LEU A 323 21.34 13.50 3.37
N ARG A 324 21.10 14.60 4.11
CA ARG A 324 19.75 14.86 4.66
C ARG A 324 18.68 14.89 3.56
N ARG A 325 19.00 15.44 2.39
CA ARG A 325 18.03 15.64 1.30
C ARG A 325 17.64 14.31 0.69
N GLU A 326 18.64 13.47 0.46
CA GLU A 326 18.50 12.11 -0.08
C GLU A 326 17.69 11.24 0.88
N ILE A 327 18.00 11.27 2.18
CA ILE A 327 17.25 10.53 3.20
C ILE A 327 15.78 10.99 3.23
N ILE A 328 15.53 12.31 3.27
CA ILE A 328 14.16 12.83 3.26
C ILE A 328 13.41 12.44 1.99
N ALA A 329 14.03 12.58 0.81
CA ALA A 329 13.42 12.21 -0.46
C ALA A 329 13.08 10.71 -0.51
N THR A 330 13.96 9.84 -0.01
CA THR A 330 13.71 8.40 0.12
C THR A 330 12.55 8.11 1.06
N GLN A 331 12.55 8.70 2.26
CA GLN A 331 11.49 8.49 3.26
C GLN A 331 10.13 9.00 2.78
N ALA A 332 10.07 10.18 2.16
CA ALA A 332 8.85 10.73 1.59
C ALA A 332 8.31 9.85 0.44
N THR A 333 9.21 9.39 -0.44
CA THR A 333 8.87 8.50 -1.55
C THR A 333 8.30 7.17 -1.06
N ASN A 334 9.03 6.49 -0.17
CA ASN A 334 8.60 5.20 0.38
C ASN A 334 7.32 5.34 1.20
N GLY A 335 7.24 6.34 2.08
CA GLY A 335 6.07 6.59 2.91
C GLY A 335 4.80 6.81 2.09
N LEU A 336 4.91 7.55 0.98
CA LEU A 336 3.79 7.78 0.08
C LEU A 336 3.48 6.52 -0.75
N VAL A 337 4.43 6.06 -1.58
CA VAL A 337 4.16 5.01 -2.58
C VAL A 337 3.77 3.69 -1.92
N ASN A 338 4.36 3.33 -0.77
CA ASN A 338 4.01 2.09 -0.08
C ASN A 338 2.57 2.12 0.49
N ARG A 339 1.99 3.29 0.76
CA ARG A 339 0.64 3.40 1.36
C ARG A 339 -0.47 3.65 0.34
N VAL A 340 -0.20 4.37 -0.75
CA VAL A 340 -1.22 4.72 -1.76
C VAL A 340 -1.00 4.09 -3.14
N GLY A 341 0.11 3.38 -3.34
CA GLY A 341 0.37 2.61 -4.55
C GLY A 341 1.06 3.40 -5.67
N PRO A 342 1.42 2.70 -6.77
CA PRO A 342 2.36 3.21 -7.77
C PRO A 342 1.79 4.30 -8.69
N THR A 343 0.48 4.35 -8.92
CA THR A 343 -0.13 5.30 -9.88
C THR A 343 -0.62 6.59 -9.22
N PHE A 344 -0.76 6.59 -7.89
CA PHE A 344 -1.44 7.64 -7.15
C PHE A 344 -0.92 9.06 -7.44
N VAL A 345 0.40 9.25 -7.41
CA VAL A 345 0.99 10.57 -7.65
C VAL A 345 0.66 11.06 -9.06
N ARG A 346 0.78 10.19 -10.06
CA ARG A 346 0.44 10.54 -11.44
C ARG A 346 -1.04 10.90 -11.58
N ASP A 347 -1.92 10.12 -10.95
CA ASP A 347 -3.36 10.38 -10.98
C ASP A 347 -3.71 11.73 -10.34
N MET A 348 -3.07 12.08 -9.22
CA MET A 348 -3.24 13.40 -8.58
C MET A 348 -2.70 14.54 -9.44
N MET A 349 -1.55 14.36 -10.10
CA MET A 349 -1.00 15.34 -11.02
C MET A 349 -1.92 15.56 -12.23
N ASP A 350 -2.46 14.48 -12.81
CA ASP A 350 -3.41 14.56 -13.93
C ASP A 350 -4.70 15.27 -13.52
N LYS A 351 -5.18 15.02 -12.28
CA LYS A 351 -6.40 15.63 -11.74
C LYS A 351 -6.24 17.11 -11.42
N THR A 352 -5.09 17.52 -10.89
CA THR A 352 -4.91 18.86 -10.28
C THR A 352 -3.98 19.77 -11.05
N GLY A 353 -3.14 19.23 -11.94
CA GLY A 353 -2.10 19.97 -12.65
C GLY A 353 -0.90 20.37 -11.79
N LEU A 354 -0.84 19.95 -10.53
CA LEU A 354 0.23 20.29 -9.59
C LEU A 354 1.41 19.32 -9.67
N ALA A 355 2.56 19.74 -9.11
CA ALA A 355 3.81 19.00 -9.20
C ALA A 355 3.85 17.82 -8.18
N PRO A 356 4.74 16.82 -8.38
CA PRO A 356 4.89 15.71 -7.45
C PRO A 356 5.16 16.14 -6.00
N ALA A 357 5.94 17.22 -5.81
CA ALA A 357 6.23 17.78 -4.49
C ALA A 357 4.95 18.30 -3.79
N ASP A 358 4.04 18.95 -4.51
CA ASP A 358 2.76 19.39 -3.94
C ASP A 358 1.90 18.20 -3.50
N VAL A 359 1.88 17.13 -4.30
CA VAL A 359 1.18 15.88 -3.95
C VAL A 359 1.78 15.26 -2.69
N ALA A 360 3.10 15.23 -2.57
CA ALA A 360 3.78 14.73 -1.37
C ALA A 360 3.46 15.59 -0.13
N ARG A 361 3.40 16.92 -0.25
CA ARG A 361 2.99 17.82 0.84
C ARG A 361 1.54 17.59 1.26
N ALA A 362 0.63 17.50 0.29
CA ALA A 362 -0.79 17.22 0.55
C ALA A 362 -0.99 15.84 1.20
N TYR A 363 -0.19 14.84 0.81
CA TYR A 363 -0.17 13.52 1.45
C TYR A 363 0.33 13.60 2.89
N ALA A 364 1.44 14.30 3.17
CA ALA A 364 1.96 14.48 4.52
C ALA A 364 0.94 15.17 5.44
N ILE A 365 0.30 16.24 4.96
CA ILE A 365 -0.79 16.92 5.68
C ILE A 365 -1.92 15.94 5.97
N THR A 366 -2.38 15.19 4.97
CA THR A 366 -3.47 14.22 5.13
C THR A 366 -3.11 13.14 6.15
N ARG A 367 -1.92 12.56 6.05
CA ARG A 367 -1.40 11.54 6.97
C ARG A 367 -1.48 12.01 8.43
N ASP A 368 -1.05 13.24 8.70
CA ASP A 368 -0.90 13.75 10.06
C ASP A 368 -2.19 14.36 10.63
N VAL A 369 -2.99 15.02 9.78
CA VAL A 369 -4.32 15.55 10.13
C VAL A 369 -5.27 14.43 10.54
N PHE A 370 -5.23 13.29 9.85
CA PHE A 370 -6.11 12.14 10.14
C PHE A 370 -5.46 11.08 11.05
N GLY A 371 -4.21 11.28 11.47
CA GLY A 371 -3.50 10.33 12.35
C GLY A 371 -3.36 8.93 11.74
N LEU A 372 -3.08 8.86 10.44
CA LEU A 372 -3.13 7.62 9.66
C LEU A 372 -2.03 6.63 10.06
N ASN A 373 -0.85 7.10 10.50
CA ASN A 373 0.22 6.23 11.00
C ASN A 373 -0.28 5.29 12.10
N THR A 374 -0.95 5.84 13.12
CA THR A 374 -1.53 5.04 14.21
C THR A 374 -2.58 4.07 13.71
N LEU A 375 -3.39 4.46 12.72
CA LEU A 375 -4.43 3.60 12.19
C LEU A 375 -3.84 2.42 11.41
N TRP A 376 -2.85 2.69 10.56
CA TRP A 376 -2.10 1.64 9.86
C TRP A 376 -1.38 0.71 10.83
N ASP A 377 -0.73 1.22 11.88
CA ASP A 377 -0.03 0.38 12.87
C ASP A 377 -0.99 -0.58 13.59
N VAL A 378 -2.24 -0.16 13.86
CA VAL A 378 -3.25 -1.05 14.45
C VAL A 378 -3.70 -2.11 13.44
N ILE A 379 -3.85 -1.75 12.16
CA ILE A 379 -4.19 -2.70 11.09
C ILE A 379 -3.05 -3.69 10.86
N ASP A 380 -1.80 -3.23 10.78
CA ASP A 380 -0.60 -4.05 10.54
C ASP A 380 -0.45 -5.12 11.65
N ARG A 381 -0.84 -4.80 12.90
CA ARG A 381 -0.90 -5.75 14.03
C ARG A 381 -2.01 -6.82 13.93
N LEU A 382 -2.91 -6.75 12.95
CA LEU A 382 -3.92 -7.80 12.72
C LEU A 382 -3.37 -8.98 11.90
N ASP A 383 -2.09 -8.96 11.53
CA ASP A 383 -1.47 -10.05 10.78
C ASP A 383 -1.62 -11.39 11.53
N ASN A 384 -2.04 -12.43 10.80
CA ASN A 384 -2.41 -13.74 11.34
C ASN A 384 -3.55 -13.76 12.40
N ALA A 385 -4.19 -12.62 12.68
CA ALA A 385 -5.33 -12.52 13.60
C ALA A 385 -6.68 -12.44 12.85
N VAL A 386 -6.69 -11.87 11.64
CA VAL A 386 -7.87 -11.81 10.75
C VAL A 386 -7.50 -12.30 9.35
N PRO A 387 -8.47 -12.67 8.49
CA PRO A 387 -8.18 -13.00 7.10
C PRO A 387 -7.46 -11.85 6.36
N ALA A 388 -6.44 -12.17 5.57
CA ALA A 388 -5.67 -11.16 4.82
C ALA A 388 -6.54 -10.27 3.91
N ALA A 389 -7.62 -10.83 3.35
CA ALA A 389 -8.60 -10.07 2.57
C ALA A 389 -9.32 -8.99 3.41
N THR A 390 -9.61 -9.28 4.69
CA THR A 390 -10.20 -8.32 5.62
C THR A 390 -9.22 -7.17 5.88
N GLN A 391 -7.95 -7.48 6.20
CA GLN A 391 -6.92 -6.47 6.42
C GLN A 391 -6.71 -5.59 5.17
N THR A 392 -6.68 -6.21 3.98
CA THR A 392 -6.62 -5.52 2.69
C THR A 392 -7.77 -4.54 2.49
N ALA A 393 -9.00 -4.94 2.81
CA ALA A 393 -10.17 -4.08 2.71
C ALA A 393 -10.10 -2.86 3.64
N LEU A 394 -9.56 -3.01 4.87
CA LEU A 394 -9.37 -1.88 5.79
C LEU A 394 -8.38 -0.86 5.24
N VAL A 395 -7.30 -1.31 4.58
CA VAL A 395 -6.32 -0.42 3.96
C VAL A 395 -6.92 0.33 2.77
N LEU A 396 -7.76 -0.33 1.96
CA LEU A 396 -8.46 0.31 0.84
C LEU A 396 -9.45 1.41 1.29
N GLU A 397 -10.12 1.23 2.43
CA GLU A 397 -10.97 2.26 3.04
C GLU A 397 -10.14 3.51 3.43
N ILE A 398 -8.92 3.31 3.93
CA ILE A 398 -7.99 4.42 4.20
C ILE A 398 -7.52 5.06 2.90
N GLN A 399 -7.19 4.29 1.86
CA GLN A 399 -6.77 4.85 0.56
C GLN A 399 -7.86 5.75 -0.04
N THR A 400 -9.13 5.37 0.09
CA THR A 400 -10.27 6.18 -0.36
C THR A 400 -10.32 7.54 0.36
N LEU A 401 -10.11 7.53 1.69
CA LEU A 401 -9.99 8.78 2.46
C LEU A 401 -8.79 9.62 1.99
N VAL A 402 -7.63 8.99 1.79
CA VAL A 402 -6.40 9.67 1.39
C VAL A 402 -6.55 10.32 0.02
N GLU A 403 -7.07 9.60 -0.97
CA GLU A 403 -7.29 10.13 -2.33
C GLU A 403 -8.16 11.39 -2.31
N ARG A 404 -9.24 11.34 -1.53
CA ARG A 404 -10.13 12.47 -1.37
C ARG A 404 -9.45 13.65 -0.66
N ALA A 405 -8.83 13.41 0.50
CA ALA A 405 -8.26 14.46 1.33
C ALA A 405 -7.04 15.12 0.65
N VAL A 406 -6.19 14.34 -0.02
CA VAL A 406 -5.06 14.86 -0.81
C VAL A 406 -5.59 15.73 -1.94
N GLY A 407 -6.55 15.23 -2.74
CA GLY A 407 -7.17 16.03 -3.79
C GLY A 407 -7.79 17.32 -3.26
N TRP A 408 -8.40 17.28 -2.07
CA TRP A 408 -8.98 18.45 -1.42
C TRP A 408 -7.91 19.49 -1.04
N PHE A 409 -6.81 19.08 -0.39
CA PHE A 409 -5.73 19.98 0.00
C PHE A 409 -5.04 20.60 -1.22
N LEU A 410 -4.87 19.82 -2.30
CA LEU A 410 -4.35 20.31 -3.57
C LEU A 410 -5.26 21.37 -4.19
N ALA A 411 -6.58 21.17 -4.15
CA ALA A 411 -7.55 22.10 -4.74
C ALA A 411 -7.82 23.36 -3.89
N HIS A 412 -7.74 23.27 -2.57
CA HIS A 412 -8.20 24.33 -1.66
C HIS A 412 -7.13 24.89 -0.71
N GLY A 413 -5.95 24.29 -0.67
CA GLY A 413 -4.82 24.81 0.11
C GLY A 413 -4.24 26.08 -0.50
N GLY A 414 -3.60 26.90 0.34
CA GLY A 414 -2.75 27.98 -0.15
C GLY A 414 -1.47 27.41 -0.74
N HIS A 415 -1.09 27.83 -1.95
CA HIS A 415 0.10 27.33 -2.64
C HIS A 415 1.26 28.34 -2.56
N PRO A 416 2.49 27.90 -2.23
CA PRO A 416 2.89 26.52 -1.89
C PRO A 416 2.27 26.05 -0.56
N LEU A 417 1.98 24.75 -0.47
CA LEU A 417 1.37 24.15 0.72
C LEU A 417 2.33 24.20 1.92
N ASP A 418 1.95 24.94 2.95
CA ASP A 418 2.62 24.90 4.26
C ASP A 418 2.09 23.70 5.06
N VAL A 419 2.92 22.65 5.17
CA VAL A 419 2.57 21.40 5.84
C VAL A 419 2.27 21.63 7.32
N THR A 420 3.10 22.41 8.01
CA THR A 420 2.98 22.63 9.45
C THR A 420 1.74 23.46 9.78
N ALA A 421 1.54 24.56 9.05
CA ALA A 421 0.38 25.43 9.24
C ALA A 421 -0.93 24.72 8.90
N ALA A 422 -0.95 23.90 7.83
CA ALA A 422 -2.13 23.11 7.49
C ALA A 422 -2.45 22.08 8.58
N ILE A 423 -1.48 21.32 9.08
CA ILE A 423 -1.72 20.37 10.17
C ILE A 423 -2.30 21.09 11.39
N ALA A 424 -1.71 22.22 11.80
CA ALA A 424 -2.20 23.03 12.92
C ALA A 424 -3.63 23.54 12.71
N ALA A 425 -3.99 23.92 11.48
CA ALA A 425 -5.31 24.45 11.14
C ALA A 425 -6.41 23.38 11.09
N TYR A 426 -6.10 22.16 10.64
CA TYR A 426 -7.11 21.14 10.32
C TYR A 426 -7.19 19.99 11.33
N ARG A 427 -6.08 19.61 11.98
CA ARG A 427 -6.05 18.49 12.93
C ARG A 427 -7.01 18.65 14.12
N PRO A 428 -7.12 19.82 14.78
CA PRO A 428 -8.06 19.98 15.90
C PRO A 428 -9.51 19.70 15.53
N ALA A 429 -9.92 20.05 14.31
CA ALA A 429 -11.27 19.80 13.80
C ALA A 429 -11.52 18.29 13.59
N VAL A 430 -10.55 17.57 13.02
CA VAL A 430 -10.64 16.11 12.85
C VAL A 430 -10.68 15.40 14.21
N ASP A 431 -9.84 15.81 15.16
CA ASP A 431 -9.81 15.24 16.50
C ASP A 431 -11.15 15.44 17.22
N ALA A 432 -11.71 16.66 17.17
CA ALA A 432 -13.02 16.97 17.76
C ALA A 432 -14.16 16.16 17.11
N LEU A 433 -14.18 16.06 15.77
CA LEU A 433 -15.19 15.27 15.06
C LEU A 433 -15.06 13.77 15.34
N THR A 434 -13.84 13.27 15.52
CA THR A 434 -13.59 11.86 15.85
C THR A 434 -14.06 11.54 17.27
N ALA A 435 -13.82 12.44 18.23
CA ALA A 435 -14.24 12.27 19.62
C ALA A 435 -15.77 12.34 19.80
N ASP A 436 -16.42 13.29 19.11
CA ASP A 436 -17.84 13.60 19.31
C ASP A 436 -18.74 13.09 18.18
N LEU A 437 -18.26 12.15 17.35
CA LEU A 437 -18.99 11.70 16.16
C LEU A 437 -20.41 11.21 16.48
N GLY A 438 -20.56 10.47 17.59
CA GLY A 438 -21.86 9.99 18.06
C GLY A 438 -22.82 11.08 18.54
N GLN A 439 -22.34 12.29 18.87
CA GLN A 439 -23.20 13.42 19.23
C GLN A 439 -23.56 14.28 18.02
N VAL A 440 -22.71 14.27 16.98
CA VAL A 440 -22.90 15.01 15.74
C VAL A 440 -23.85 14.29 14.79
N LEU A 441 -23.79 12.96 14.74
CA LEU A 441 -24.64 12.14 13.88
C LEU A 441 -26.04 11.97 14.48
N ASP A 442 -27.06 12.02 13.63
CA ASP A 442 -28.42 11.64 14.03
C ASP A 442 -28.57 10.11 14.13
N GLY A 443 -29.69 9.63 14.68
CA GLY A 443 -29.90 8.21 14.92
C GLY A 443 -29.85 7.32 13.66
N ALA A 444 -30.14 7.86 12.47
CA ALA A 444 -30.08 7.10 11.23
C ALA A 444 -28.62 6.94 10.76
N GLU A 445 -27.82 8.01 10.81
CA GLU A 445 -26.40 7.93 10.46
C GLU A 445 -25.59 7.15 11.50
N GLN A 446 -25.94 7.24 12.79
CA GLN A 446 -25.38 6.36 13.82
C GLN A 446 -25.67 4.89 13.54
N ALA A 447 -26.90 4.54 13.14
CA ALA A 447 -27.26 3.17 12.79
C ALA A 447 -26.49 2.68 11.55
N ARG A 448 -26.30 3.54 10.55
CA ARG A 448 -25.48 3.22 9.36
C ARG A 448 -24.01 3.01 9.71
N LEU A 449 -23.45 3.86 10.57
CA LEU A 449 -22.09 3.71 11.08
C LEU A 449 -21.92 2.39 11.84
N ALA A 450 -22.86 2.09 12.74
CA ALA A 450 -22.86 0.85 13.51
C ALA A 450 -22.98 -0.39 12.61
N ALA A 451 -23.82 -0.33 11.56
CA ALA A 451 -23.94 -1.41 10.58
C ALA A 451 -22.64 -1.65 9.81
N ARG A 452 -21.92 -0.58 9.42
CA ARG A 452 -20.60 -0.69 8.77
C ARG A 452 -19.55 -1.26 9.73
N ALA A 453 -19.52 -0.78 10.96
CA ALA A 453 -18.63 -1.34 11.99
C ALA A 453 -18.92 -2.82 12.23
N ALA A 454 -20.20 -3.22 12.27
CA ALA A 454 -20.62 -4.60 12.47
C ALA A 454 -20.11 -5.56 11.37
N ILE A 455 -19.99 -5.10 10.12
CA ILE A 455 -19.40 -5.88 9.03
C ILE A 455 -17.92 -6.20 9.35
N HIS A 456 -17.16 -5.23 9.85
CA HIS A 456 -15.76 -5.44 10.19
C HIS A 456 -15.60 -6.31 11.44
N THR A 457 -16.41 -6.08 12.49
CA THR A 457 -16.34 -6.89 13.71
C THR A 457 -16.74 -8.34 13.48
N ALA A 458 -17.72 -8.59 12.61
CA ALA A 458 -18.09 -9.94 12.18
C ALA A 458 -16.94 -10.69 11.48
N ASN A 459 -15.97 -9.96 10.92
CA ASN A 459 -14.75 -10.50 10.31
C ASN A 459 -13.55 -10.53 11.27
N GLY A 460 -13.76 -10.38 12.58
CA GLY A 460 -12.73 -10.48 13.61
C GLY A 460 -11.95 -9.19 13.89
N VAL A 461 -12.32 -8.07 13.27
CA VAL A 461 -11.67 -6.77 13.53
C VAL A 461 -12.07 -6.26 14.91
N PRO A 462 -11.11 -5.80 15.76
CA PRO A 462 -11.43 -5.23 17.06
C PRO A 462 -12.42 -4.06 16.96
N GLU A 463 -13.37 -4.01 17.88
CA GLU A 463 -14.50 -3.08 17.84
C GLU A 463 -14.06 -1.60 17.72
N ALA A 464 -13.04 -1.19 18.48
CA ALA A 464 -12.51 0.17 18.41
C ALA A 464 -11.96 0.53 17.02
N LEU A 465 -11.27 -0.41 16.36
CA LEU A 465 -10.77 -0.21 15.00
C LEU A 465 -11.91 -0.21 13.98
N ALA A 466 -12.85 -1.13 14.10
CA ALA A 466 -14.02 -1.22 13.22
C ALA A 466 -14.83 0.09 13.20
N HIS A 467 -15.07 0.69 14.37
CA HIS A 467 -15.74 1.99 14.48
C HIS A 467 -14.94 3.12 13.84
N ARG A 468 -13.61 3.16 14.04
CA ARG A 468 -12.74 4.18 13.41
C ARG A 468 -12.74 4.07 11.89
N ILE A 469 -12.70 2.85 11.34
CA ILE A 469 -12.75 2.62 9.88
C ILE A 469 -14.12 2.98 9.32
N ALA A 470 -15.20 2.59 9.99
CA ALA A 470 -16.56 2.94 9.59
C ALA A 470 -16.76 4.47 9.55
N ALA A 471 -16.06 5.22 10.39
CA ALA A 471 -16.16 6.68 10.47
C ALA A 471 -15.46 7.42 9.33
N LEU A 472 -14.52 6.80 8.60
CA LEU A 472 -13.65 7.50 7.64
C LEU A 472 -14.42 8.28 6.56
N PRO A 473 -15.49 7.76 5.92
CA PRO A 473 -16.22 8.54 4.92
C PRO A 473 -16.91 9.78 5.46
N VAL A 474 -17.32 9.78 6.73
CA VAL A 474 -17.86 10.97 7.40
C VAL A 474 -16.73 11.96 7.67
N LEU A 475 -15.60 11.47 8.19
CA LEU A 475 -14.41 12.27 8.46
C LEU A 475 -13.78 12.84 7.17
N ALA A 476 -14.06 12.25 6.00
CA ALA A 476 -13.59 12.77 4.72
C ALA A 476 -14.16 14.16 4.36
N ALA A 477 -15.18 14.64 5.08
CA ALA A 477 -15.69 16.02 5.00
C ALA A 477 -15.02 16.97 6.00
N ALA A 478 -14.19 16.48 6.92
CA ALA A 478 -13.62 17.27 8.00
C ALA A 478 -12.82 18.51 7.54
N PRO A 479 -12.03 18.48 6.45
CA PRO A 479 -11.36 19.69 5.96
C PRO A 479 -12.35 20.81 5.56
N ASP A 480 -13.46 20.45 4.91
CA ASP A 480 -14.53 21.40 4.59
C ASP A 480 -15.21 21.94 5.86
N LEU A 481 -15.51 21.07 6.82
CA LEU A 481 -16.13 21.46 8.09
C LEU A 481 -15.24 22.41 8.89
N ALA A 482 -13.94 22.14 8.95
CA ALA A 482 -12.95 23.02 9.58
C ALA A 482 -12.93 24.40 8.92
N ARG A 483 -12.93 24.46 7.58
CA ARG A 483 -12.97 25.72 6.82
C ARG A 483 -14.26 26.50 7.09
N ILE A 484 -15.40 25.83 7.17
CA ILE A 484 -16.69 26.47 7.48
C ILE A 484 -16.71 26.98 8.94
N ALA A 485 -16.23 26.18 9.89
CA ALA A 485 -16.13 26.56 11.30
C ALA A 485 -15.29 27.84 11.45
N ASN A 486 -14.11 27.87 10.81
CA ASN A 486 -13.24 29.04 10.83
C ASN A 486 -13.90 30.27 10.18
N ARG A 487 -14.60 30.09 9.05
CA ARG A 487 -15.30 31.20 8.37
C ARG A 487 -16.50 31.75 9.16
N THR A 488 -17.22 30.88 9.87
CA THR A 488 -18.46 31.25 10.57
C THR A 488 -18.25 31.57 12.05
N GLY A 489 -17.08 31.26 12.61
CA GLY A 489 -16.80 31.38 14.04
C GLY A 489 -17.56 30.38 14.92
N GLN A 490 -18.20 29.37 14.32
CA GLN A 490 -18.99 28.37 15.04
C GLN A 490 -18.18 27.10 15.36
N PRO A 491 -18.48 26.39 16.45
CA PRO A 491 -17.83 25.10 16.76
C PRO A 491 -18.01 24.09 15.62
N VAL A 492 -16.96 23.32 15.32
CA VAL A 492 -16.98 22.35 14.21
C VAL A 492 -18.09 21.30 14.35
N THR A 493 -18.42 20.89 15.58
CA THR A 493 -19.52 19.95 15.86
C THR A 493 -20.89 20.54 15.52
N ALA A 494 -21.10 21.83 15.76
CA ALA A 494 -22.34 22.53 15.39
C ALA A 494 -22.47 22.68 13.86
N VAL A 495 -21.35 22.99 13.18
CA VAL A 495 -21.29 23.02 11.71
C VAL A 495 -21.60 21.63 11.14
N ALA A 496 -21.00 20.59 11.71
CA ALA A 496 -21.17 19.22 11.27
C ALA A 496 -22.61 18.72 11.45
N ALA A 497 -23.29 19.10 12.53
CA ALA A 497 -24.70 18.78 12.72
C ALA A 497 -25.60 19.36 11.60
N VAL A 498 -25.33 20.59 11.16
CA VAL A 498 -26.03 21.20 10.02
C VAL A 498 -25.65 20.49 8.71
N TYR A 499 -24.36 20.21 8.50
CA TYR A 499 -23.87 19.53 7.32
C TYR A 499 -24.50 18.14 7.14
N VAL A 500 -24.48 17.31 8.19
CA VAL A 500 -25.07 15.96 8.20
C VAL A 500 -26.59 16.03 8.00
N GLY A 501 -27.26 16.97 8.66
CA GLY A 501 -28.70 17.17 8.49
C GLY A 501 -29.09 17.52 7.04
N LEU A 502 -28.29 18.35 6.37
CA LEU A 502 -28.47 18.65 4.94
C LEU A 502 -28.17 17.43 4.06
N GLY A 503 -27.14 16.66 4.41
CA GLY A 503 -26.79 15.39 3.77
C GLY A 503 -27.97 14.43 3.71
N ARG A 504 -28.59 14.19 4.87
CA ARG A 504 -29.81 13.38 4.99
C ARG A 504 -30.96 13.96 4.19
N ARG A 505 -31.20 15.27 4.32
CA ARG A 505 -32.36 15.94 3.72
C ARG A 505 -32.36 15.89 2.20
N PHE A 506 -31.18 15.96 1.58
CA PHE A 506 -30.99 15.94 0.13
C PHE A 506 -30.38 14.61 -0.37
N ALA A 507 -30.35 13.58 0.48
CA ALA A 507 -29.79 12.26 0.17
C ALA A 507 -28.38 12.32 -0.45
N LEU A 508 -27.53 13.25 -0.01
CA LEU A 508 -26.22 13.52 -0.61
C LEU A 508 -25.25 12.37 -0.43
N ASP A 509 -25.27 11.71 0.74
CA ASP A 509 -24.45 10.51 0.96
C ASP A 509 -24.89 9.36 0.04
N TRP A 510 -26.20 9.19 -0.16
CA TRP A 510 -26.71 8.18 -1.10
C TRP A 510 -26.34 8.51 -2.56
N LEU A 511 -26.40 9.78 -2.96
CA LEU A 511 -25.97 10.20 -4.30
C LEU A 511 -24.47 9.96 -4.52
N ARG A 512 -23.65 10.20 -3.49
CA ARG A 512 -22.21 9.90 -3.52
C ARG A 512 -21.96 8.40 -3.62
N ASP A 513 -22.64 7.59 -2.81
CA ASP A 513 -22.56 6.12 -2.89
C ASP A 513 -23.00 5.60 -4.26
N ALA A 514 -24.10 6.14 -4.82
CA ALA A 514 -24.59 5.78 -6.15
C ALA A 514 -23.59 6.16 -7.26
N ALA A 515 -22.94 7.33 -7.14
CA ALA A 515 -21.88 7.73 -8.06
C ALA A 515 -20.68 6.77 -8.00
N LEU A 516 -20.21 6.43 -6.80
CA LEU A 516 -19.09 5.51 -6.62
C LEU A 516 -19.42 4.07 -7.06
N ALA A 517 -20.69 3.66 -6.94
CA ALA A 517 -21.17 2.36 -7.42
C ALA A 517 -21.41 2.33 -8.94
N THR A 518 -21.36 3.48 -9.62
CA THR A 518 -21.57 3.54 -11.08
C THR A 518 -20.43 2.85 -11.79
N ARG A 519 -20.76 1.96 -12.73
CA ARG A 519 -19.77 1.29 -13.55
C ARG A 519 -19.08 2.29 -14.47
N ALA A 520 -17.81 2.57 -14.21
CA ALA A 520 -16.96 3.42 -15.01
C ALA A 520 -15.85 2.57 -15.67
N ASP A 521 -16.08 2.19 -16.92
CA ASP A 521 -15.18 1.30 -17.68
C ASP A 521 -14.02 2.08 -18.34
N SER A 522 -14.16 3.41 -18.51
CA SER A 522 -13.10 4.27 -19.06
C SER A 522 -12.64 5.36 -18.09
N HIS A 523 -11.44 5.87 -18.34
CA HIS A 523 -10.79 6.91 -17.56
C HIS A 523 -11.65 8.17 -17.47
N TRP A 524 -12.24 8.58 -18.59
CA TRP A 524 -13.13 9.74 -18.64
C TRP A 524 -14.40 9.54 -17.82
N GLN A 525 -14.96 8.32 -17.80
CA GLN A 525 -16.08 8.00 -16.92
C GLN A 525 -15.68 8.04 -15.45
N LYS A 526 -14.50 7.49 -15.09
CA LYS A 526 -13.98 7.55 -13.72
C LYS A 526 -13.74 8.99 -13.27
N GLN A 527 -13.17 9.83 -14.13
CA GLN A 527 -13.01 11.26 -13.86
C GLN A 527 -14.35 11.98 -13.71
N ALA A 528 -15.34 11.65 -14.55
CA ALA A 528 -16.68 12.23 -14.43
C ALA A 528 -17.37 11.82 -13.12
N VAL A 529 -17.25 10.56 -12.70
CA VAL A 529 -17.73 10.10 -11.38
C VAL A 529 -17.03 10.87 -10.25
N ALA A 530 -15.70 10.97 -10.29
CA ALA A 530 -14.93 11.72 -9.30
C ALA A 530 -15.35 13.19 -9.23
N ALA A 531 -15.55 13.84 -10.39
CA ALA A 531 -16.01 15.23 -10.46
C ALA A 531 -17.43 15.41 -9.88
N ILE A 532 -18.34 14.48 -10.13
CA ILE A 532 -19.69 14.52 -9.53
C ILE A 532 -19.62 14.35 -8.01
N VAL A 533 -18.78 13.44 -7.52
CA VAL A 533 -18.59 13.27 -6.07
C VAL A 533 -18.05 14.57 -5.46
N ASP A 534 -17.03 15.18 -6.07
CA ASP A 534 -16.46 16.45 -5.62
C ASP A 534 -17.50 17.59 -5.65
N ASP A 535 -18.31 17.68 -6.71
CA ASP A 535 -19.43 18.62 -6.82
C ASP A 535 -20.46 18.44 -5.69
N LEU A 536 -20.85 17.20 -5.38
CA LEU A 536 -21.83 16.91 -4.34
C LEU A 536 -21.33 17.36 -2.96
N PHE A 537 -20.04 17.17 -2.67
CA PHE A 537 -19.41 17.71 -1.47
C PHE A 537 -19.39 19.24 -1.46
N ALA A 538 -19.02 19.87 -2.58
CA ALA A 538 -19.01 21.32 -2.72
C ALA A 538 -20.41 21.92 -2.51
N HIS A 539 -21.46 21.33 -3.08
CA HIS A 539 -22.85 21.75 -2.90
C HIS A 539 -23.27 21.63 -1.43
N GLN A 540 -22.95 20.52 -0.77
CA GLN A 540 -23.27 20.33 0.65
C GLN A 540 -22.58 21.38 1.53
N MET A 541 -21.31 21.67 1.25
CA MET A 541 -20.54 22.70 1.94
C MET A 541 -21.17 24.09 1.76
N GLU A 542 -21.51 24.47 0.52
CA GLU A 542 -22.11 25.77 0.25
C GLU A 542 -23.50 25.91 0.90
N LEU A 543 -24.33 24.87 0.84
CA LEU A 543 -25.63 24.82 1.52
C LEU A 543 -25.46 24.97 3.04
N THR A 544 -24.50 24.28 3.64
CA THR A 544 -24.20 24.36 5.07
C THR A 544 -23.90 25.79 5.48
N VAL A 545 -23.08 26.48 4.70
CA VAL A 545 -22.71 27.87 4.97
C VAL A 545 -23.93 28.78 4.88
N ARG A 546 -24.73 28.64 3.83
CA ARG A 546 -25.95 29.44 3.66
C ARG A 546 -26.92 29.26 4.81
N VAL A 547 -27.13 28.03 5.27
CA VAL A 547 -27.98 27.75 6.44
C VAL A 547 -27.41 28.40 7.69
N LEU A 548 -26.09 28.34 7.90
CA LEU A 548 -25.43 28.93 9.06
C LEU A 548 -25.39 30.46 9.06
N THR A 549 -25.42 31.10 7.89
CA THR A 549 -25.35 32.56 7.74
C THR A 549 -26.70 33.22 7.44
N THR A 550 -27.80 32.45 7.37
CA THR A 550 -29.14 33.03 7.16
C THR A 550 -29.64 33.60 8.48
N ASP A 551 -29.88 34.91 8.52
CA ASP A 551 -30.46 35.58 9.69
C ASP A 551 -31.91 35.11 9.94
N GLY A 552 -32.20 34.73 11.18
CA GLY A 552 -33.51 34.27 11.62
C GLY A 552 -33.60 34.21 13.15
N PRO A 553 -34.81 34.28 13.74
CA PRO A 553 -34.98 34.15 15.20
C PRO A 553 -34.32 32.87 15.69
N GLY A 554 -33.54 32.99 16.77
CA GLY A 554 -32.61 31.98 17.30
C GLY A 554 -33.14 30.55 17.26
N ALA A 555 -32.83 29.85 16.17
CA ALA A 555 -33.09 28.43 16.06
C ALA A 555 -32.01 27.69 16.87
N ASP A 556 -32.44 27.17 18.02
CA ASP A 556 -31.58 26.50 19.01
C ASP A 556 -30.98 25.18 18.52
N SER A 557 -31.47 24.60 17.40
CA SER A 557 -30.97 23.35 16.84
C SER A 557 -30.67 23.41 15.35
N ALA A 558 -29.74 22.56 14.90
CA ALA A 558 -29.39 22.40 13.49
C ALA A 558 -30.63 22.06 12.63
N GLU A 559 -31.50 21.19 13.11
CA GLU A 559 -32.74 20.80 12.41
C GLU A 559 -33.73 21.97 12.27
N ALA A 560 -33.84 22.82 13.29
CA ALA A 560 -34.67 24.02 13.21
C ALA A 560 -34.13 25.00 12.16
N ARG A 561 -32.81 25.23 12.13
CA ARG A 561 -32.15 26.08 11.10
C ARG A 561 -32.38 25.55 9.69
N ILE A 562 -32.20 24.24 9.47
CA ILE A 562 -32.43 23.60 8.17
C ILE A 562 -33.90 23.76 7.75
N ARG A 563 -34.85 23.44 8.64
CA ARG A 563 -36.28 23.58 8.34
C ARG A 563 -36.67 25.00 7.98
N GLN A 564 -36.16 25.99 8.71
CA GLN A 564 -36.41 27.40 8.44
C GLN A 564 -35.86 27.81 7.06
N TRP A 565 -34.63 27.43 6.76
CA TRP A 565 -33.99 27.75 5.48
C TRP A 565 -34.74 27.15 4.28
N ILE A 566 -35.24 25.92 4.44
CA ILE A 566 -36.06 25.19 3.45
C ILE A 566 -37.42 25.87 3.27
N ALA A 567 -38.09 26.25 4.36
CA ALA A 567 -39.40 26.88 4.31
C ALA A 567 -39.40 28.18 3.50
N ALA A 568 -38.29 28.94 3.56
CA ALA A 568 -38.09 30.16 2.78
C ALA A 568 -37.84 29.91 1.27
N ARG A 569 -37.64 28.65 0.84
CA ARG A 569 -37.21 28.27 -0.52
C ARG A 569 -38.13 27.22 -1.16
N ARG A 570 -39.43 27.28 -0.88
CA ARG A 570 -40.42 26.27 -1.31
C ARG A 570 -40.38 25.98 -2.81
N ALA A 571 -40.30 27.00 -3.66
CA ALA A 571 -40.25 26.83 -5.11
C ALA A 571 -39.01 26.04 -5.60
N ALA A 572 -37.88 26.19 -4.92
CA ALA A 572 -36.67 25.43 -5.22
C ALA A 572 -36.82 23.96 -4.79
N MET A 573 -37.46 23.73 -3.64
CA MET A 573 -37.72 22.39 -3.09
C MET A 573 -38.68 21.58 -3.96
N GLU A 574 -39.70 22.21 -4.54
CA GLU A 574 -40.65 21.58 -5.47
C GLU A 574 -39.98 20.96 -6.71
N ARG A 575 -38.77 21.39 -7.07
CA ARG A 575 -37.99 20.81 -8.17
C ARG A 575 -37.03 19.71 -7.72
N VAL A 576 -36.41 19.86 -6.55
CA VAL A 576 -35.33 18.96 -6.09
C VAL A 576 -35.89 17.69 -5.42
N GLU A 577 -36.96 17.79 -4.65
CA GLU A 577 -37.52 16.64 -3.93
C GLU A 577 -38.05 15.54 -4.85
N PRO A 578 -38.85 15.85 -5.89
CA PRO A 578 -39.34 14.81 -6.80
C PRO A 578 -38.21 14.12 -7.55
N LEU A 579 -37.17 14.87 -7.95
CA LEU A 579 -36.02 14.31 -8.64
C LEU A 579 -35.26 13.32 -7.74
N ILE A 580 -34.97 13.68 -6.48
CA ILE A 580 -34.28 12.76 -5.57
C ILE A 580 -35.14 11.51 -5.31
N ALA A 581 -36.46 11.67 -5.14
CA ALA A 581 -37.37 10.55 -4.95
C ALA A 581 -37.41 9.63 -6.18
N GLU A 582 -37.45 10.21 -7.39
CA GLU A 582 -37.39 9.49 -8.66
C GLU A 582 -36.09 8.68 -8.75
N LEU A 583 -34.94 9.31 -8.52
CA LEU A 583 -33.63 8.63 -8.57
C LEU A 583 -33.55 7.46 -7.59
N ARG A 584 -34.07 7.62 -6.37
CA ARG A 584 -34.09 6.53 -5.36
C ARG A 584 -35.04 5.40 -5.70
N GLY A 585 -36.05 5.66 -6.53
CA GLY A 585 -36.98 4.65 -7.04
C GLY A 585 -36.42 3.87 -8.24
N GLN A 586 -35.31 4.30 -8.83
CA GLN A 586 -34.71 3.64 -9.98
C GLN A 586 -33.87 2.43 -9.54
N PRO A 587 -33.92 1.32 -10.28
CA PRO A 587 -33.15 0.11 -9.95
C PRO A 587 -31.64 0.31 -10.13
N ALA A 588 -31.23 1.24 -11.00
CA ALA A 588 -29.86 1.66 -11.20
C ALA A 588 -29.81 3.15 -11.52
N VAL A 589 -28.79 3.83 -11.03
CA VAL A 589 -28.52 5.23 -11.32
C VAL A 589 -27.31 5.30 -12.24
N ASP A 590 -27.42 6.07 -13.33
CA ASP A 590 -26.33 6.27 -14.28
C ASP A 590 -25.69 7.67 -14.17
N LEU A 591 -24.58 7.85 -14.88
CA LEU A 591 -23.81 9.09 -14.86
C LEU A 591 -24.61 10.32 -15.35
N PRO A 592 -25.40 10.25 -16.45
CA PRO A 592 -26.33 11.32 -16.83
C PRO A 592 -27.31 11.71 -15.71
N MET A 593 -27.95 10.75 -15.06
CA MET A 593 -28.90 10.99 -13.97
C MET A 593 -28.23 11.73 -12.79
N LEU A 594 -27.03 11.31 -12.41
CA LEU A 594 -26.24 11.98 -11.37
C LEU A 594 -25.83 13.40 -11.75
N THR A 595 -25.49 13.62 -13.02
CA THR A 595 -25.15 14.94 -13.55
C THR A 595 -26.34 15.89 -13.44
N VAL A 596 -27.56 15.42 -13.74
CA VAL A 596 -28.79 16.19 -13.58
C VAL A 596 -29.06 16.50 -12.11
N ALA A 597 -28.87 15.52 -11.21
CA ALA A 597 -29.02 15.70 -9.77
C ALA A 597 -28.07 16.76 -9.22
N SER A 598 -26.77 16.66 -9.52
CA SER A 598 -25.74 17.64 -9.13
C SER A 598 -26.11 19.05 -9.61
N ARG A 599 -26.56 19.19 -10.87
CA ARG A 599 -26.97 20.48 -11.42
C ARG A 599 -28.18 21.10 -10.71
N GLN A 600 -29.18 20.28 -10.34
CA GLN A 600 -30.36 20.78 -9.62
C GLN A 600 -30.02 21.17 -8.18
N LEU A 601 -29.15 20.41 -7.51
CA LEU A 601 -28.64 20.75 -6.18
C LEU A 601 -27.85 22.06 -6.19
N ARG A 602 -27.02 22.30 -7.21
CA ARG A 602 -26.37 23.60 -7.43
C ARG A 602 -27.37 24.75 -7.57
N GLY A 603 -28.54 24.50 -8.14
CA GLY A 603 -29.62 25.49 -8.23
C GLY A 603 -30.06 26.03 -6.87
N LEU A 604 -30.00 25.21 -5.81
CA LEU A 604 -30.32 25.60 -4.44
C LEU A 604 -29.32 26.60 -3.85
N THR A 605 -28.11 26.63 -4.39
CA THR A 605 -27.11 27.62 -4.05
C THR A 605 -27.11 28.81 -5.02
N ALA A 606 -27.73 28.73 -6.20
CA ALA A 606 -27.75 29.89 -7.10
C ALA A 606 -28.79 30.96 -6.71
N GLU A 607 -29.88 30.59 -6.03
CA GLU A 607 -31.00 31.51 -5.75
C GLU A 607 -30.69 32.46 -4.58
N ARG A 608 -30.69 33.77 -4.88
CA ARG A 608 -30.68 34.88 -3.92
C ARG A 608 -32.10 35.28 -3.55
#